data_AF-A0A4R0MWJ9-F1
#
_entry.id   AF-A0A4R0MWJ9-F1
#
_cell.length_a   1.000
_cell.length_b   1.000
_cell.length_c   1.000
_cell.angle_alpha   90.00
_cell.angle_beta   90.00
_cell.angle_gamma   90.00
#
_symmetry.space_group_name_H-M   'P 1'
#
loop_
_entity.id
_entity.type
_entity.pdbx_description
1 polymer ?
#
loop_
_entity_poly.entity_id
_entity_poly.type
_entity_poly.pdbx_seq_one_letter_code
_entity_poly.pdbx_strand_id
1 'polypeptide(L)'
;MKTNNIAFMATEYLFHLNNANDENGIMPSENWKLEKVSLTQKLAIEHDYYPTVSVAVDQKSMDDFGDAVLKRINTKYPKIHIKDQLIESQIGADHFIAYSPTRVRR
;
A
#
# COMPACT_ATOMS: atom_id res chain seq x y z
N MET A 1 3.50 -20.77 -1.81
CA MET A 1 4.59 -19.86 -1.42
C MET A 1 4.69 -19.87 0.10
N LYS A 2 5.86 -20.18 0.69
CA LYS A 2 6.02 -20.33 2.14
C LYS A 2 6.46 -18.96 2.69
N THR A 3 5.65 -18.35 3.55
CA THR A 3 5.87 -17.21 4.49
C THR A 3 7.08 -16.28 4.33
N ASN A 4 8.31 -16.79 4.15
CA ASN A 4 9.51 -16.01 3.87
C ASN A 4 9.35 -15.12 2.63
N ASN A 5 8.62 -15.59 1.60
CA ASN A 5 8.39 -14.78 0.40
C ASN A 5 7.48 -13.58 0.69
N ILE A 6 6.38 -13.77 1.44
CA ILE A 6 5.45 -12.69 1.78
C ILE A 6 6.11 -11.64 2.66
N ALA A 7 6.90 -12.07 3.65
CA ALA A 7 7.69 -11.19 4.49
C ALA A 7 8.67 -10.31 3.69
N PHE A 8 9.31 -10.90 2.68
CA PHE A 8 10.22 -10.21 1.78
C PHE A 8 9.46 -9.21 0.90
N MET A 9 8.41 -9.65 0.20
CA MET A 9 7.58 -8.78 -0.65
C MET A 9 7.02 -7.59 0.14
N ALA A 10 6.53 -7.80 1.38
CA ALA A 10 6.03 -6.71 2.22
C ALA A 10 7.14 -5.71 2.60
N THR A 11 8.37 -6.18 2.77
CA THR A 11 9.53 -5.33 3.07
C THR A 11 9.93 -4.51 1.84
N GLU A 12 9.97 -5.13 0.66
CA GLU A 12 10.23 -4.45 -0.61
C GLU A 12 9.16 -3.40 -0.92
N TYR A 13 7.89 -3.75 -0.74
CA TYR A 13 6.77 -2.83 -0.88
C TYR A 13 6.90 -1.61 0.03
N LEU A 14 7.19 -1.82 1.32
CA LEU A 14 7.37 -0.71 2.27
C LEU A 14 8.61 0.12 1.99
N PHE A 15 9.68 -0.47 1.44
CA PHE A 15 10.83 0.28 0.98
C PHE A 15 10.46 1.25 -0.15
N HIS A 16 9.72 0.77 -1.15
CA HIS A 16 9.21 1.65 -2.23
C HIS A 16 8.25 2.71 -1.70
N LEU A 17 7.37 2.36 -0.75
CA LEU A 17 6.45 3.31 -0.13
C LEU A 17 7.20 4.39 0.66
N ASN A 18 8.25 4.04 1.40
CA ASN A 18 9.08 5.00 2.11
C ASN A 18 9.81 5.94 1.14
N ASN A 19 10.35 5.40 0.05
CA ASN A 19 11.01 6.23 -0.97
C ASN A 19 9.99 7.18 -1.62
N ALA A 20 8.82 6.69 -2.00
CA ALA A 20 7.76 7.53 -2.54
C ALA A 20 7.32 8.62 -1.53
N ASN A 21 7.28 8.29 -0.24
CA ASN A 21 6.99 9.27 0.81
C ASN A 21 8.03 10.40 0.85
N ASP A 22 9.32 10.04 0.84
CA ASP A 22 10.43 11.00 0.88
C ASP A 22 10.54 11.81 -0.44
N GLU A 23 10.44 11.16 -1.60
CA GLU A 23 10.52 11.79 -2.93
C GLU A 23 9.40 12.80 -3.18
N ASN A 24 8.20 12.53 -2.66
CA ASN A 24 7.03 13.38 -2.88
C ASN A 24 6.75 14.34 -1.72
N GLY A 25 7.58 14.32 -0.67
CA GLY A 25 7.42 15.16 0.51
C GLY A 25 6.05 15.01 1.15
N ILE A 26 5.58 13.78 1.34
CA ILE A 26 4.26 13.50 1.92
C ILE A 26 4.27 13.90 3.39
N MET A 27 3.38 14.81 3.76
CA MET A 27 3.26 15.28 5.14
C MET A 27 2.46 14.30 6.00
N PRO A 28 2.71 14.24 7.32
CA PRO A 28 1.94 13.39 8.24
C PRO A 28 0.42 13.66 8.21
N SER A 29 -0.01 14.87 7.86
CA SER A 29 -1.43 15.22 7.73
C SER A 29 -2.10 14.63 6.49
N GLU A 30 -1.33 14.33 5.44
CA GLU A 30 -1.85 13.82 4.16
C GLU A 30 -2.19 12.34 4.25
N ASN A 31 -1.38 11.59 5.01
CA ASN A 31 -1.50 10.15 5.23
C ASN A 31 -1.52 9.30 3.94
N TRP A 32 -1.20 8.03 4.12
CA TRP A 32 -1.40 6.98 3.14
C TRP A 32 -2.68 6.21 3.46
N LYS A 33 -3.43 5.86 2.42
CA LYS A 33 -4.51 4.87 2.48
C LYS A 33 -4.02 3.59 1.80
N LEU A 34 -4.25 2.45 2.45
CA LEU A 34 -3.92 1.12 1.95
C LEU A 34 -5.21 0.38 1.57
N GLU A 35 -5.24 -0.22 0.39
CA GLU A 35 -6.40 -0.98 -0.09
C GLU A 35 -5.99 -2.23 -0.88
N LYS A 36 -6.82 -3.26 -0.81
CA LYS A 36 -6.77 -4.45 -1.68
C LYS A 36 -7.80 -4.25 -2.79
N VAL A 37 -7.34 -4.20 -4.03
CA VAL A 37 -8.13 -3.78 -5.19
C VAL A 37 -7.93 -4.71 -6.37
N SER A 38 -8.91 -4.75 -7.28
CA SER A 38 -8.73 -5.35 -8.61
C SER A 38 -7.85 -4.48 -9.51
N LEU A 39 -7.32 -5.03 -10.59
CA LEU A 39 -6.57 -4.28 -11.60
C LEU A 39 -7.32 -3.03 -12.11
N THR A 40 -8.62 -3.14 -12.40
CA THR A 40 -9.43 -2.02 -12.89
C THR A 40 -9.50 -0.88 -11.88
N GLN A 41 -9.68 -1.21 -10.61
CA GLN A 41 -9.74 -0.23 -9.52
C GLN A 41 -8.37 0.38 -9.24
N LYS A 42 -7.30 -0.43 -9.26
CA LYS A 42 -5.92 0.04 -9.19
C LYS A 42 -5.67 1.12 -10.24
N LEU A 43 -6.02 0.87 -11.49
CA LEU A 43 -5.84 1.83 -12.58
C LEU A 43 -6.65 3.11 -12.37
N ALA A 44 -7.87 3.02 -11.85
CA ALA A 44 -8.67 4.19 -11.49
C ALA A 44 -8.01 5.01 -10.37
N ILE A 45 -7.48 4.37 -9.33
CA ILE A 45 -6.76 5.05 -8.24
C ILE A 45 -5.49 5.72 -8.75
N GLU A 46 -4.71 5.05 -9.59
CA GLU A 46 -3.47 5.61 -10.17
C GLU A 46 -3.75 6.76 -11.14
N HIS A 47 -4.93 6.78 -11.76
CA HIS A 47 -5.40 7.90 -12.54
C HIS A 47 -5.77 9.10 -11.65
N ASP A 48 -6.53 8.85 -10.58
CA ASP A 48 -7.16 9.89 -9.76
C ASP A 48 -6.27 10.45 -8.65
N TYR A 49 -5.23 9.74 -8.21
CA TYR A 49 -4.40 10.11 -7.05
C TYR A 49 -2.90 10.05 -7.35
N TYR A 50 -2.11 10.82 -6.59
CA TYR A 50 -0.65 10.77 -6.64
C TYR A 50 0.02 11.27 -5.36
N PRO A 51 1.05 10.61 -4.83
CA PRO A 51 1.71 9.41 -5.36
C PRO A 51 0.93 8.13 -5.08
N THR A 52 1.27 7.09 -5.84
CA THR A 52 0.73 5.73 -5.69
C THR A 52 1.85 4.71 -5.68
N VAL A 53 1.73 3.67 -4.85
CA VAL A 53 2.63 2.52 -4.84
C VAL A 53 1.79 1.24 -4.82
N SER A 54 1.93 0.42 -5.85
CA SER A 54 1.12 -0.79 -6.04
C SER A 54 1.97 -2.02 -6.29
N VAL A 55 1.46 -3.18 -5.88
CA VAL A 55 2.09 -4.49 -6.13
C VAL A 55 1.01 -5.53 -6.41
N ALA A 56 1.27 -6.43 -7.35
CA ALA A 56 0.40 -7.57 -7.61
C ALA A 56 0.64 -8.65 -6.54
N VAL A 57 -0.44 -9.18 -5.97
CA VAL A 57 -0.38 -10.21 -4.93
C VAL A 57 -1.43 -11.26 -5.22
N ASP A 58 -1.03 -12.54 -5.20
CA ASP A 58 -1.97 -13.65 -5.33
C ASP A 58 -3.10 -13.53 -4.29
N GLN A 59 -4.35 -13.72 -4.72
CA GLN A 59 -5.53 -13.68 -3.84
C GLN A 59 -5.36 -14.52 -2.57
N LYS A 60 -4.74 -15.70 -2.68
CA LYS A 60 -4.50 -16.61 -1.56
C LYS A 60 -3.52 -16.07 -0.51
N SER A 61 -2.68 -15.11 -0.89
CA SER A 61 -1.64 -14.51 -0.04
C SER A 61 -1.94 -13.05 0.32
N MET A 62 -3.04 -12.48 -0.17
CA MET A 62 -3.36 -11.06 -0.04
C MET A 62 -3.56 -10.62 1.41
N ASP A 63 -4.23 -11.45 2.21
CA ASP A 63 -4.47 -11.16 3.63
C ASP A 63 -3.16 -11.24 4.43
N ASP A 64 -2.41 -12.34 4.27
CA ASP A 64 -1.08 -12.52 4.88
C ASP A 64 -0.11 -11.38 4.50
N PHE A 65 -0.18 -10.90 3.27
CA PHE A 65 0.62 -9.77 2.79
C PHE A 65 0.21 -8.46 3.47
N GLY A 66 -1.09 -8.15 3.53
CA GLY A 66 -1.60 -6.96 4.20
C GLY A 66 -1.21 -6.92 5.68
N ASP A 67 -1.36 -8.05 6.38
CA ASP A 67 -0.95 -8.19 7.78
C ASP A 67 0.57 -8.01 7.95
N ALA A 68 1.35 -8.57 7.02
CA ALA A 68 2.80 -8.42 7.01
C ALA A 68 3.23 -6.95 6.81
N VAL A 69 2.50 -6.18 5.99
CA VAL A 69 2.70 -4.74 5.77
C VAL A 69 2.39 -3.96 7.04
N LEU A 70 1.19 -4.14 7.62
CA LEU A 70 0.78 -3.44 8.85
C LEU A 70 1.70 -3.72 10.05
N LYS A 71 2.17 -4.96 10.20
CA LYS A 71 3.11 -5.31 11.27
C LYS A 71 4.46 -4.60 11.12
N ARG A 72 4.91 -4.36 9.89
CA ARG A 72 6.24 -3.81 9.59
C ARG A 72 6.24 -2.29 9.49
N ILE A 73 5.17 -1.68 9.00
CA ILE A 73 5.09 -0.22 8.83
C ILE A 73 5.33 0.49 10.17
N ASN A 74 4.65 0.03 11.22
CA ASN A 74 4.74 0.60 12.57
C ASN A 74 6.10 0.37 13.26
N THR A 75 6.86 -0.65 12.84
CA THR A 75 8.11 -1.04 13.51
C THR A 75 9.36 -0.61 12.76
N LYS A 76 9.32 -0.53 11.44
CA LYS A 76 10.49 -0.28 10.58
C LYS A 76 10.43 1.02 9.78
N TYR A 77 9.24 1.60 9.58
CA TYR A 77 9.05 2.74 8.67
C TYR A 77 8.25 3.87 9.34
N PRO A 78 8.81 4.52 10.38
CA PRO A 78 8.07 5.48 11.23
C PRO A 78 7.60 6.76 10.51
N LYS A 79 8.16 7.05 9.32
CA LYS A 79 7.77 8.20 8.48
C LYS A 79 6.49 7.96 7.68
N ILE A 80 6.11 6.70 7.49
CA ILE A 80 4.93 6.36 6.72
C ILE A 80 3.73 6.41 7.66
N HIS A 81 2.91 7.43 7.49
CA HIS A 81 1.70 7.61 8.28
C HIS A 81 0.50 7.02 7.53
N ILE A 82 -0.21 6.09 8.17
CA ILE A 82 -1.47 5.54 7.66
C ILE A 82 -2.61 6.04 8.53
N LYS A 83 -3.72 6.46 7.89
CA LYS A 83 -4.89 6.98 8.61
C LYS A 83 -5.65 5.86 9.31
N ASP A 84 -5.88 4.76 8.59
CA ASP A 84 -6.65 3.62 9.05
C ASP A 84 -5.76 2.37 9.07
N GLN A 85 -5.76 1.65 10.19
CA GLN A 85 -5.10 0.34 10.27
C GLN A 85 -5.95 -0.79 9.67
N LEU A 86 -7.17 -0.48 9.23
CA LEU A 86 -8.03 -1.40 8.51
C LEU A 86 -7.74 -1.27 7.01
N ILE A 87 -7.32 -2.36 6.40
CA ILE A 87 -7.13 -2.43 4.94
C ILE A 87 -8.45 -2.88 4.32
N GLU A 88 -9.12 -1.96 3.63
CA GLU A 88 -10.33 -2.28 2.87
C GLU A 88 -10.01 -3.28 1.76
N SER A 89 -10.91 -4.25 1.57
CA SER A 89 -10.76 -5.29 0.56
C SER A 89 -11.93 -5.30 -0.40
N GLN A 90 -11.62 -5.17 -1.68
CA GLN A 90 -12.59 -5.23 -2.76
C GLN A 90 -12.70 -6.67 -3.32
N ILE A 91 -13.87 -7.00 -3.86
CA ILE A 91 -14.11 -8.31 -4.47
C ILE A 91 -13.15 -8.51 -5.65
N GLY A 92 -12.48 -9.66 -5.68
CA GLY A 92 -11.54 -9.99 -6.75
C GLY A 92 -10.18 -9.30 -6.65
N ALA A 93 -9.83 -8.76 -5.48
CA ALA A 93 -8.56 -8.07 -5.28
C ALA A 93 -7.34 -8.95 -5.62
N ASP A 94 -6.54 -8.47 -6.57
CA ASP A 94 -5.29 -9.07 -7.05
C ASP A 94 -4.10 -8.08 -6.95
N HIS A 95 -4.38 -6.86 -6.47
CA HIS A 95 -3.39 -5.83 -6.22
C HIS A 95 -3.53 -5.25 -4.82
N PHE A 96 -2.41 -4.86 -4.25
CA PHE A 96 -2.31 -4.08 -3.04
C PHE A 96 -1.78 -2.69 -3.40
N ILE A 97 -2.50 -1.63 -3.00
CA ILE A 97 -2.15 -0.26 -3.37
C ILE A 97 -2.11 0.67 -2.15
N ALA A 98 -1.11 1.55 -2.15
CA ALA A 98 -1.03 2.71 -1.27
C ALA A 98 -1.18 3.97 -2.11
N TYR A 99 -1.98 4.91 -1.63
CA TYR A 99 -2.13 6.23 -2.25
C TYR A 99 -2.43 7.29 -1.19
N SER A 100 -2.17 8.56 -1.51
CA SER A 100 -2.58 9.68 -0.65
C SER A 100 -3.95 10.21 -1.09
N PRO A 101 -5.03 10.00 -0.31
CA PRO A 101 -6.38 10.40 -0.71
C PRO A 101 -6.57 11.93 -0.75
N THR A 102 -5.68 12.69 -0.11
CA THR A 102 -5.70 14.16 -0.12
C THR A 102 -5.01 14.75 -1.35
N ARG A 103 -4.25 13.96 -2.11
CA ARG A 103 -3.54 14.41 -3.31
C ARG A 103 -4.21 13.86 -4.57
N VAL A 104 -5.29 14.53 -4.96
CA VAL A 104 -6.02 14.24 -6.21
C VAL A 104 -5.23 14.76 -7.41
N ARG A 105 -5.06 13.92 -8.44
CA ARG A 105 -4.54 14.32 -9.75
C ARG A 105 -5.58 15.17 -10.48
N ARG A 106 -5.13 16.30 -11.01
CA ARG A 106 -5.94 17.22 -11.83
C ARG A 106 -5.59 17.08 -13.30
#